data_AF-A0A0E3ZT04-F1
#
_entry.id   AF-A0A0E3ZT04-F1
#
_cell.length_a   1.000
_cell.length_b   1.000
_cell.length_c   1.000
_cell.angle_alpha   90.00
_cell.angle_beta   90.00
_cell.angle_gamma   90.00
#
_symmetry.space_group_name_H-M   'P 1'
#
loop_
_entity.id
_entity.type
_entity.pdbx_description
1 polymer ?
#
loop_
_entity_poly.entity_id
_entity_poly.type
_entity_poly.pdbx_seq_one_letter_code
_entity_poly.pdbx_strand_id
1 'polypeptide(L)'
;MDKVVNYGILTSVDWNSKKWQAQSDEDLPHVDFGFVKENGITFTSLNFGQDLFPSDEKGYYSGLLPQLYTKTLDKKKSKNLLVVFIKSKDWHNGNTYIVGLYAFPLFDKGTKNVLLDRILYPFLYNVMSLPKDIHVLDTFINIDTYPKSKKFIPNDKEFGKQGFNYLTQSNVGNILDVMEEFNPNDAKLRSIKGRLLMAMSK
;
A
#
# COMPACT_ATOMS: atom_id res chain seq x y z
N MET A 1 8.31 -7.77 -29.38
CA MET A 1 8.50 -7.00 -28.13
C MET A 1 8.24 -7.93 -26.98
N ASP A 2 9.26 -8.27 -26.21
CA ASP A 2 9.07 -9.04 -24.98
C ASP A 2 8.08 -8.30 -24.08
N LYS A 3 7.04 -9.01 -23.66
CA LYS A 3 5.98 -8.45 -22.83
C LYS A 3 6.61 -8.13 -21.47
N VAL A 4 6.71 -6.85 -21.13
CA VAL A 4 7.14 -6.41 -19.79
C VAL A 4 6.21 -7.05 -18.76
N VAL A 5 6.78 -7.89 -17.90
CA VAL A 5 6.08 -8.55 -16.78
C VAL A 5 6.14 -7.64 -15.56
N ASN A 6 4.99 -7.41 -14.92
CA ASN A 6 4.91 -6.62 -13.70
C ASN A 6 4.67 -7.55 -12.50
N TYR A 7 5.38 -7.25 -11.42
CA TYR A 7 5.36 -8.02 -10.17
C TYR A 7 4.83 -7.21 -8.99
N GLY A 8 4.66 -5.90 -9.15
CA GLY A 8 4.08 -5.08 -8.10
C GLY A 8 3.37 -3.84 -8.63
N ILE A 9 2.72 -3.14 -7.70
CA ILE A 9 2.24 -1.78 -7.93
C ILE A 9 2.74 -0.87 -6.81
N LEU A 10 3.08 0.37 -7.14
CA LEU A 10 3.26 1.45 -6.17
C LEU A 10 2.05 2.35 -6.24
N THR A 11 1.25 2.41 -5.18
CA THR A 11 -0.01 3.16 -5.14
C THR A 11 -0.07 4.10 -3.95
N SER A 12 -0.97 5.08 -4.02
CA SER A 12 -1.06 6.14 -3.03
C SER A 12 -2.18 5.89 -2.02
N VAL A 13 -2.04 6.39 -0.80
CA VAL A 13 -3.14 6.56 0.17
C VAL A 13 -2.96 7.89 0.86
N ASP A 14 -4.02 8.46 1.41
CA ASP A 14 -3.93 9.67 2.24
C ASP A 14 -3.11 9.41 3.49
N TRP A 15 -2.52 10.47 4.03
CA TRP A 15 -1.71 10.40 5.23
C TRP A 15 -2.59 10.12 6.44
N ASN A 16 -2.05 9.31 7.35
CA ASN A 16 -2.70 9.03 8.62
C ASN A 16 -1.64 8.94 9.71
N SER A 17 -1.66 9.91 10.61
CA SER A 17 -0.75 10.09 11.74
C SER A 17 -0.93 9.01 12.82
N LYS A 18 -1.98 8.18 12.73
CA LYS A 18 -2.20 6.97 13.55
C LYS A 18 -1.70 5.69 12.84
N LYS A 19 -0.71 5.81 11.96
CA LYS A 19 -0.12 4.69 11.19
C LYS A 19 -1.16 3.85 10.43
N TRP A 20 -2.26 4.47 10.00
CA TRP A 20 -3.39 3.79 9.36
C TRP A 20 -3.92 2.58 10.17
N GLN A 21 -3.91 2.73 11.50
CA GLN A 21 -4.52 1.78 12.43
C GLN A 21 -5.80 2.33 13.06
N ALA A 22 -6.06 3.63 12.92
CA ALA A 22 -7.24 4.29 13.46
C ALA A 22 -7.54 5.57 12.66
N GLN A 23 -8.74 6.11 12.81
CA GLN A 23 -9.09 7.42 12.29
C GLN A 23 -8.27 8.52 12.97
N SER A 24 -8.08 9.62 12.25
CA SER A 24 -7.36 10.79 12.71
C SER A 24 -8.12 12.04 12.27
N ASP A 25 -8.78 12.69 13.23
CA ASP A 25 -9.56 13.89 12.98
C ASP A 25 -8.71 15.04 12.45
N GLU A 26 -7.43 15.08 12.85
CA GLU A 26 -6.46 16.08 12.38
C GLU A 26 -6.12 15.90 10.90
N ASP A 27 -6.03 14.66 10.41
CA ASP A 27 -5.63 14.39 9.03
C ASP A 27 -6.80 14.56 8.03
N LEU A 28 -8.05 14.41 8.51
CA LEU A 28 -9.24 14.40 7.66
C LEU A 28 -9.41 15.64 6.75
N PRO A 29 -9.16 16.89 7.22
CA PRO A 29 -9.23 18.08 6.37
C PRO A 29 -8.16 18.13 5.26
N HIS A 30 -7.10 17.33 5.38
CA HIS A 30 -5.92 17.37 4.51
C HIS A 30 -5.85 16.21 3.49
N VAL A 31 -6.90 15.40 3.41
CA VAL A 31 -6.93 14.24 2.51
C VAL A 31 -6.87 14.67 1.04
N ASP A 32 -6.00 14.03 0.26
CA ASP A 32 -5.88 14.29 -1.18
C ASP A 32 -6.95 13.58 -2.04
N PHE A 33 -7.62 12.54 -1.54
CA PHE A 33 -8.55 11.71 -2.33
C PHE A 33 -10.00 12.20 -2.26
N GLY A 34 -10.59 12.57 -3.40
CA GLY A 34 -11.98 13.06 -3.47
C GLY A 34 -13.00 12.10 -2.86
N PHE A 35 -12.84 10.80 -3.11
CA PHE A 35 -13.68 9.76 -2.51
C PHE A 35 -13.72 9.82 -0.98
N VAL A 36 -12.59 10.15 -0.33
CA VAL A 36 -12.50 10.26 1.12
C VAL A 36 -13.14 11.57 1.61
N LYS A 37 -12.94 12.68 0.87
CA LYS A 37 -13.60 13.96 1.17
C LYS A 37 -15.12 13.87 1.12
N GLU A 38 -15.66 13.14 0.15
CA GLU A 38 -17.10 12.98 -0.05
C GLU A 38 -17.79 12.17 1.06
N ASN A 39 -17.07 11.26 1.71
CA ASN A 39 -17.66 10.33 2.69
C ASN A 39 -17.31 10.65 4.14
N GLY A 40 -16.48 11.67 4.40
CA GLY A 40 -16.14 12.12 5.76
C GLY A 40 -15.41 11.06 6.62
N ILE A 41 -14.96 9.97 6.00
CA ILE A 41 -14.25 8.87 6.63
C ILE A 41 -13.06 8.52 5.74
N THR A 42 -11.87 8.55 6.32
CA THR A 42 -10.65 8.04 5.70
C THR A 42 -10.73 6.52 5.70
N PHE A 43 -11.42 5.89 4.75
CA PHE A 43 -11.46 4.42 4.63
C PHE A 43 -10.08 3.79 4.40
N THR A 44 -9.06 4.60 4.15
CA THR A 44 -7.65 4.21 4.14
C THR A 44 -7.02 4.19 5.53
N SER A 45 -7.65 4.80 6.54
CA SER A 45 -7.17 4.88 7.93
C SER A 45 -7.06 3.53 8.63
N LEU A 46 -7.62 2.47 8.04
CA LEU A 46 -7.49 1.12 8.55
C LEU A 46 -6.65 0.24 7.62
N ASN A 47 -5.93 0.81 6.65
CA ASN A 47 -5.10 0.02 5.74
C ASN A 47 -4.01 -0.79 6.46
N PHE A 48 -3.70 -0.49 7.71
CA PHE A 48 -2.70 -1.22 8.47
C PHE A 48 -3.17 -1.64 9.86
N GLY A 49 -4.48 -1.76 10.05
CA GLY A 49 -5.13 -2.19 11.27
C GLY A 49 -5.16 -3.71 11.49
N GLN A 50 -4.41 -4.51 10.72
CA GLN A 50 -4.47 -5.99 10.76
C GLN A 50 -4.16 -6.60 12.13
N ASP A 51 -3.44 -5.88 12.99
CA ASP A 51 -3.07 -6.34 14.34
C ASP A 51 -4.12 -5.94 15.40
N LEU A 52 -5.07 -5.07 15.04
CA LEU A 52 -6.13 -4.57 15.92
C LEU A 52 -7.51 -5.13 15.58
N PHE A 53 -7.76 -5.41 14.30
CA PHE A 53 -9.07 -5.83 13.80
C PHE A 53 -9.02 -7.26 13.25
N PRO A 54 -10.12 -8.02 13.39
CA PRO A 54 -10.16 -9.41 12.95
C PRO A 54 -10.00 -9.52 11.43
N SER A 55 -9.36 -10.61 11.02
CA SER A 55 -9.38 -11.08 9.64
C SER A 55 -10.74 -11.66 9.27
N ASP A 56 -11.00 -11.82 7.98
CA ASP A 56 -12.17 -12.55 7.49
C ASP A 56 -12.09 -14.05 7.82
N GLU A 57 -13.15 -14.80 7.49
CA GLU A 57 -13.22 -16.25 7.70
C GLU A 57 -12.11 -17.05 6.99
N LYS A 58 -11.48 -16.46 5.97
CA LYS A 58 -10.37 -17.05 5.21
C LYS A 58 -9.00 -16.61 5.73
N GLY A 59 -8.95 -15.78 6.79
CA GLY A 59 -7.74 -15.30 7.43
C GLY A 59 -7.12 -14.07 6.77
N TYR A 60 -7.83 -13.38 5.87
CA TYR A 60 -7.35 -12.18 5.21
C TYR A 60 -7.75 -10.91 5.96
N TYR A 61 -6.84 -9.94 5.99
CA TYR A 61 -7.17 -8.57 6.34
C TYR A 61 -7.37 -7.75 5.06
N SER A 62 -8.31 -6.80 5.11
CA SER A 62 -8.74 -5.99 3.98
C SER A 62 -8.36 -4.54 4.16
N GLY A 63 -7.86 -3.92 3.09
CA GLY A 63 -7.60 -2.48 3.00
C GLY A 63 -8.19 -1.86 1.75
N LEU A 64 -8.02 -0.54 1.64
CA LEU A 64 -8.54 0.26 0.55
C LEU A 64 -7.43 0.96 -0.23
N LEU A 65 -7.40 0.74 -1.54
CA LEU A 65 -6.58 1.49 -2.49
C LEU A 65 -7.51 2.42 -3.30
N PRO A 66 -7.64 3.71 -2.94
CA PRO A 66 -8.65 4.60 -3.52
C PRO A 66 -8.65 4.64 -5.05
N GLN A 67 -7.47 4.53 -5.67
CA GLN A 67 -7.29 4.61 -7.12
C GLN A 67 -7.93 3.44 -7.86
N LEU A 68 -8.09 2.28 -7.22
CA LEU A 68 -8.66 1.11 -7.86
C LEU A 68 -10.20 1.13 -7.92
N TYR A 69 -10.85 2.11 -7.27
CA TYR A 69 -12.28 2.37 -7.45
C TYR A 69 -12.56 3.11 -8.76
N THR A 70 -11.73 4.10 -9.12
CA THR A 70 -11.88 4.86 -10.36
C THR A 70 -11.18 4.20 -11.55
N LYS A 71 -10.14 3.38 -11.30
CA LYS A 71 -9.35 2.73 -12.35
C LYS A 71 -9.09 1.26 -12.05
N THR A 72 -9.77 0.39 -12.76
CA THR A 72 -9.55 -1.06 -12.68
C THR A 72 -8.13 -1.43 -13.12
N LEU A 73 -7.54 -2.43 -12.46
CA LEU A 73 -6.27 -3.01 -12.89
C LEU A 73 -6.39 -3.60 -14.31
N ASP A 74 -5.34 -3.39 -15.11
CA ASP A 74 -5.22 -3.97 -16.43
C ASP A 74 -4.93 -5.47 -16.27
N LYS A 75 -5.86 -6.31 -16.74
CA LYS A 75 -5.80 -7.77 -16.60
C LYS A 75 -4.49 -8.38 -17.11
N LYS A 76 -3.87 -7.84 -18.17
CA LYS A 76 -2.61 -8.36 -18.71
C LYS A 76 -1.43 -7.91 -17.85
N LYS A 77 -1.43 -6.66 -17.38
CA LYS A 77 -0.35 -6.12 -16.55
C LYS A 77 -0.39 -6.62 -15.12
N SER A 78 -1.57 -6.98 -14.62
CA SER A 78 -1.77 -7.37 -13.23
C SER A 78 -1.70 -8.88 -12.96
N LYS A 79 -1.49 -9.70 -14.00
CA LYS A 79 -1.54 -11.18 -13.89
C LYS A 79 -0.57 -11.75 -12.84
N ASN A 80 0.59 -11.13 -12.68
CA ASN A 80 1.69 -11.63 -11.86
C ASN A 80 2.00 -10.71 -10.67
N LEU A 81 1.05 -9.88 -10.22
CA LEU A 81 1.29 -9.00 -9.08
C LEU A 81 1.47 -9.83 -7.81
N LEU A 82 2.58 -9.57 -7.13
CA LEU A 82 2.98 -10.19 -5.86
C LEU A 82 3.05 -9.17 -4.73
N VAL A 83 3.06 -7.86 -5.02
CA VAL A 83 3.18 -6.84 -3.97
C VAL A 83 2.48 -5.53 -4.35
N VAL A 84 1.84 -4.91 -3.36
CA VAL A 84 1.39 -3.52 -3.39
C VAL A 84 2.25 -2.74 -2.42
N PHE A 85 3.06 -1.81 -2.92
CA PHE A 85 3.70 -0.80 -2.08
C PHE A 85 2.77 0.39 -1.91
N ILE A 86 2.71 0.90 -0.69
CA ILE A 86 1.89 2.03 -0.32
C ILE A 86 2.79 3.24 -0.13
N LYS A 87 2.48 4.31 -0.86
CA LYS A 87 3.03 5.64 -0.62
C LYS A 87 1.98 6.59 -0.09
N SER A 88 2.39 7.54 0.72
CA SER A 88 1.52 8.57 1.25
C SER A 88 2.24 9.90 1.31
N LYS A 89 1.51 10.98 1.05
CA LYS A 89 2.05 12.34 1.10
C LYS A 89 1.72 12.93 2.46
N ASP A 90 2.73 13.15 3.27
CA ASP A 90 2.61 13.79 4.57
C ASP A 90 2.22 15.26 4.37
N TRP A 91 1.10 15.68 4.95
CA TRP A 91 0.62 17.05 4.82
C TRP A 91 1.36 18.03 5.73
N HIS A 92 2.05 17.56 6.77
CA HIS A 92 2.83 18.41 7.67
C HIS A 92 4.06 19.00 6.98
N ASN A 93 4.77 18.19 6.18
CA ASN A 93 6.00 18.59 5.49
C ASN A 93 5.90 18.58 3.96
N GLY A 94 4.81 18.07 3.40
CA GLY A 94 4.57 18.01 1.96
C GLY A 94 5.33 16.91 1.21
N ASN A 95 6.16 16.11 1.89
CA ASN A 95 6.95 15.04 1.28
C ASN A 95 6.12 13.77 1.08
N THR A 96 6.51 12.99 0.09
CA THR A 96 5.93 11.67 -0.20
C THR A 96 6.83 10.56 0.33
N TYR A 97 6.23 9.64 1.09
CA TYR A 97 6.91 8.52 1.71
C TYR A 97 6.39 7.18 1.23
N ILE A 98 7.24 6.17 1.09
CA ILE A 98 6.81 4.76 1.12
C ILE A 98 6.64 4.37 2.59
N VAL A 99 5.44 3.89 2.93
CA VAL A 99 5.03 3.70 4.33
C VAL A 99 4.81 2.22 4.68
N GLY A 100 4.59 1.37 3.68
CA GLY A 100 4.32 -0.04 3.92
C GLY A 100 3.99 -0.82 2.65
N LEU A 101 3.58 -2.06 2.83
CA LEU A 101 3.20 -2.95 1.73
C LEU A 101 2.12 -3.98 2.11
N TYR A 102 1.55 -4.55 1.06
CA TYR A 102 0.78 -5.80 1.07
C TYR A 102 1.48 -6.78 0.13
N ALA A 103 2.00 -7.89 0.67
CA ALA A 103 2.56 -8.98 -0.11
C ALA A 103 1.48 -10.03 -0.43
N PHE A 104 1.63 -10.67 -1.58
CA PHE A 104 0.69 -11.67 -2.12
C PHE A 104 -0.77 -11.18 -2.10
N PRO A 105 -1.05 -9.99 -2.67
CA PRO A 105 -2.36 -9.38 -2.57
C PRO A 105 -3.42 -10.16 -3.33
N LEU A 106 -4.62 -10.21 -2.78
CA LEU A 106 -5.85 -10.51 -3.49
C LEU A 106 -6.58 -9.20 -3.77
N PHE A 107 -7.07 -9.03 -5.00
CA PHE A 107 -7.87 -7.88 -5.39
C PHE A 107 -9.32 -8.31 -5.54
N ASP A 108 -10.16 -7.88 -4.61
CA ASP A 108 -11.60 -8.07 -4.65
C ASP A 108 -12.27 -6.88 -3.99
N LYS A 109 -13.40 -6.42 -4.55
CA LYS A 109 -14.11 -5.23 -4.07
C LYS A 109 -15.28 -5.64 -3.19
N GLY A 110 -15.40 -5.00 -2.04
CA GLY A 110 -16.53 -5.24 -1.17
C GLY A 110 -16.64 -4.22 -0.06
N THR A 111 -17.59 -4.50 0.84
CA THR A 111 -17.83 -3.73 2.06
C THR A 111 -17.85 -4.71 3.22
N LYS A 112 -17.21 -4.38 4.33
CA LYS A 112 -17.30 -5.11 5.59
C LYS A 112 -17.63 -4.16 6.72
N ASN A 113 -18.29 -4.61 7.77
CA ASN A 113 -18.48 -3.78 8.95
C ASN A 113 -17.23 -3.88 9.84
N VAL A 114 -16.68 -2.74 10.25
CA VAL A 114 -15.61 -2.68 11.24
C VAL A 114 -16.16 -1.98 12.48
N LEU A 115 -15.79 -2.50 13.65
CA LEU A 115 -16.16 -1.91 14.91
C LEU A 115 -15.07 -0.90 15.33
N LEU A 116 -15.37 0.39 15.19
CA LEU A 116 -14.54 1.48 15.71
C LEU A 116 -15.26 2.09 16.90
N ASP A 117 -14.62 2.14 18.07
CA ASP A 117 -15.20 2.71 19.30
C ASP A 117 -16.62 2.20 19.62
N ARG A 118 -16.85 0.90 19.39
CA ARG A 118 -18.15 0.22 19.57
C ARG A 118 -19.26 0.65 18.60
N ILE A 119 -18.93 1.39 17.56
CA ILE A 119 -19.82 1.78 16.46
C ILE A 119 -19.46 0.99 15.20
N LEU A 120 -20.46 0.46 14.51
CA LEU A 120 -20.27 -0.25 13.24
C LEU A 120 -20.15 0.75 12.09
N TYR A 121 -19.02 0.71 11.39
CA TYR A 121 -18.79 1.49 10.18
C TYR A 121 -18.67 0.56 8.97
N PRO A 122 -19.37 0.85 7.86
CA PRO A 122 -19.20 0.11 6.61
C PRO A 122 -17.87 0.49 5.97
N PHE A 123 -16.87 -0.40 6.02
CA PHE A 123 -15.54 -0.24 5.47
C PHE A 123 -15.46 -0.83 4.06
N LEU A 124 -15.17 0.02 3.09
CA LEU A 124 -14.91 -0.39 1.71
C LEU A 124 -13.49 -0.93 1.57
N TYR A 125 -13.35 -2.03 0.84
CA TYR A 125 -12.04 -2.64 0.57
C TYR A 125 -11.90 -3.02 -0.90
N ASN A 126 -10.65 -3.05 -1.37
CA ASN A 126 -10.32 -3.55 -2.70
C ASN A 126 -8.96 -4.27 -2.80
N VAL A 127 -8.28 -4.44 -1.67
CA VAL A 127 -7.05 -5.23 -1.54
C VAL A 127 -7.11 -6.03 -0.24
N MET A 128 -6.58 -7.25 -0.28
CA MET A 128 -6.52 -8.13 0.87
C MET A 128 -5.19 -8.87 0.90
N SER A 129 -4.70 -9.19 2.10
CA SER A 129 -3.54 -10.06 2.31
C SER A 129 -3.62 -10.71 3.67
N LEU A 130 -2.89 -11.80 3.90
CA LEU A 130 -2.80 -12.37 5.25
C LEU A 130 -2.08 -11.36 6.16
N PRO A 131 -2.43 -11.24 7.45
CA PRO A 131 -1.77 -10.29 8.36
C PRO A 131 -0.23 -10.41 8.42
N LYS A 132 0.31 -11.63 8.24
CA LYS A 132 1.76 -11.88 8.14
C LYS A 132 2.42 -11.27 6.89
N ASP A 133 1.62 -10.92 5.89
CA ASP A 133 2.01 -10.38 4.59
C ASP A 133 1.76 -8.87 4.46
N ILE A 134 1.20 -8.25 5.49
CA ILE A 134 0.96 -6.80 5.55
C ILE A 134 1.98 -6.17 6.49
N HIS A 135 2.57 -5.04 6.11
CA HIS A 135 3.59 -4.42 6.92
C HIS A 135 3.63 -2.90 6.76
N VAL A 136 3.64 -2.19 7.89
CA VAL A 136 3.98 -0.76 8.01
C VAL A 136 5.42 -0.67 8.47
N LEU A 137 6.20 0.16 7.79
CA LEU A 137 7.58 0.39 8.19
C LEU A 137 7.66 1.20 9.48
N ASP A 138 8.68 0.94 10.29
CA ASP A 138 9.00 1.83 11.42
C ASP A 138 9.67 3.12 10.95
N THR A 139 10.56 3.01 9.96
CA THR A 139 11.20 4.14 9.28
C THR A 139 10.72 4.22 7.84
N PHE A 140 9.94 5.26 7.53
CA PHE A 140 9.43 5.51 6.19
C PHE A 140 10.52 5.99 5.23
N ILE A 141 10.38 5.67 3.94
CA ILE A 141 11.34 6.08 2.90
C ILE A 141 10.84 7.36 2.23
N ASN A 142 11.55 8.48 2.41
CA ASN A 142 11.24 9.72 1.70
C ASN A 142 11.62 9.62 0.22
N ILE A 143 10.62 9.57 -0.67
CA ILE A 143 10.82 9.44 -2.12
C ILE A 143 11.41 10.73 -2.72
N ASP A 144 11.02 11.88 -2.18
CA ASP A 144 11.36 13.19 -2.73
C ASP A 144 12.84 13.53 -2.47
N THR A 145 13.41 13.01 -1.38
CA THR A 145 14.82 13.26 -1.02
C THR A 145 15.74 12.06 -1.25
N TYR A 146 15.22 10.85 -1.47
CA TYR A 146 16.07 9.67 -1.68
C TYR A 146 16.74 9.69 -3.06
N PRO A 147 18.09 9.72 -3.16
CA PRO A 147 18.79 9.98 -4.42
C PRO A 147 18.51 8.98 -5.55
N LYS A 148 18.13 7.74 -5.20
CA LYS A 148 17.87 6.67 -6.17
C LYS A 148 16.36 6.40 -6.34
N SER A 149 15.49 7.30 -5.90
CA SER A 149 14.03 7.07 -5.92
C SER A 149 13.48 6.81 -7.32
N LYS A 150 14.10 7.36 -8.38
CA LYS A 150 13.73 7.05 -9.77
C LYS A 150 13.82 5.57 -10.13
N LYS A 151 14.62 4.77 -9.41
CA LYS A 151 14.70 3.31 -9.61
C LYS A 151 13.48 2.54 -9.08
N PHE A 152 12.62 3.19 -8.31
CA PHE A 152 11.41 2.57 -7.74
C PHE A 152 10.28 2.42 -8.76
N ILE A 153 10.34 3.08 -9.91
CA ILE A 153 9.34 3.03 -10.97
C ILE A 153 10.02 2.84 -12.35
N PRO A 154 9.27 2.45 -13.39
CA PRO A 154 9.82 2.42 -14.76
C PRO A 154 10.33 3.80 -15.21
N ASN A 155 11.38 3.83 -16.03
CA ASN A 155 12.09 5.07 -16.42
C ASN A 155 11.20 6.08 -17.18
N ASP A 156 10.13 5.61 -17.82
CA ASP A 156 9.16 6.42 -18.58
C ASP A 156 7.95 6.86 -17.72
N LYS A 157 8.07 6.77 -16.38
CA LYS A 157 6.99 7.05 -15.44
C LYS A 157 7.40 8.08 -14.40
N GLU A 158 6.37 8.66 -13.78
CA GLU A 158 6.50 9.62 -12.69
C GLU A 158 5.68 9.18 -11.46
N PHE A 159 6.03 9.74 -10.30
CA PHE A 159 5.26 9.55 -9.09
C PHE A 159 3.99 10.42 -9.15
N GLY A 160 2.90 9.85 -9.66
CA GLY A 160 1.60 10.53 -9.66
C GLY A 160 1.06 10.70 -8.23
N LYS A 161 0.37 11.82 -7.96
CA LYS A 161 -0.24 12.10 -6.65
C LYS A 161 -1.35 11.10 -6.27
N GLN A 162 -2.24 10.82 -7.23
CA GLN A 162 -3.40 9.96 -7.04
C GLN A 162 -3.39 8.76 -8.02
N GLY A 163 -2.22 8.42 -8.56
CA GLY A 163 -2.05 7.31 -9.49
C GLY A 163 -1.36 6.12 -8.85
N PHE A 164 -1.24 5.05 -9.63
CA PHE A 164 -0.38 3.92 -9.33
C PHE A 164 0.52 3.60 -10.53
N ASN A 165 1.69 3.03 -10.25
CA ASN A 165 2.63 2.55 -11.25
C ASN A 165 2.74 1.03 -11.17
N TYR A 166 2.69 0.36 -12.33
CA TYR A 166 3.10 -1.05 -12.41
C TYR A 166 4.62 -1.14 -12.33
N LEU A 167 5.10 -2.14 -11.59
CA LEU A 167 6.50 -2.30 -11.25
C LEU A 167 7.04 -3.58 -11.86
N THR A 168 8.20 -3.46 -12.51
CA THR A 168 9.00 -4.61 -12.94
C THR A 168 9.66 -5.29 -11.75
N GLN A 169 10.24 -6.48 -11.96
CA GLN A 169 11.02 -7.17 -10.92
C GLN A 169 12.16 -6.32 -10.37
N SER A 170 12.87 -5.58 -11.24
CA SER A 170 13.94 -4.69 -10.80
C SER A 170 13.42 -3.58 -9.90
N ASN A 171 12.28 -2.95 -10.25
CA ASN A 171 11.68 -1.92 -9.43
C ASN A 171 11.27 -2.45 -8.05
N VAL A 172 10.64 -3.63 -8.02
CA VAL A 172 10.25 -4.30 -6.76
C VAL A 172 11.48 -4.57 -5.89
N GLY A 173 12.54 -5.15 -6.47
CA GLY A 173 13.80 -5.41 -5.76
C GLY A 173 14.41 -4.13 -5.18
N ASN A 174 14.51 -3.07 -5.99
CA ASN A 174 15.05 -1.79 -5.53
C ASN A 174 14.27 -1.20 -4.35
N ILE A 175 12.93 -1.29 -4.35
CA ILE A 175 12.13 -0.80 -3.22
C ILE A 175 12.40 -1.66 -1.98
N LEU A 176 12.37 -2.99 -2.11
CA LEU A 176 12.59 -3.91 -0.99
C LEU A 176 13.98 -3.76 -0.36
N ASP A 177 15.01 -3.53 -1.19
CA ASP A 177 16.37 -3.29 -0.71
C ASP A 177 16.44 -2.01 0.14
N VAL A 178 15.81 -0.93 -0.30
CA VAL A 178 15.80 0.34 0.45
C VAL A 178 14.93 0.24 1.70
N MET A 179 13.81 -0.48 1.65
CA MET A 179 12.99 -0.75 2.84
C MET A 179 13.82 -1.46 3.92
N GLU A 180 14.60 -2.48 3.55
CA GLU A 180 15.47 -3.20 4.47
C GLU A 180 16.64 -2.34 4.96
N GLU A 181 17.26 -1.54 4.08
CA GLU A 181 18.34 -0.60 4.42
C GLU A 181 17.91 0.36 5.54
N PHE A 182 16.69 0.91 5.45
CA PHE A 182 16.14 1.83 6.44
C PHE A 182 15.54 1.13 7.67
N ASN A 183 15.25 -0.17 7.58
CA ASN A 183 14.63 -0.95 8.66
C ASN A 183 15.44 -2.26 8.91
N PRO A 184 16.75 -2.16 9.23
CA PRO A 184 17.68 -3.30 9.20
C PRO A 184 17.39 -4.37 10.27
N ASN A 185 16.61 -4.05 11.29
CA ASN A 185 16.25 -4.99 12.36
C ASN A 185 14.88 -5.65 12.14
N ASP A 186 14.15 -5.26 11.09
CA ASP A 186 12.79 -5.74 10.86
C ASP A 186 12.74 -7.17 10.31
N ALA A 187 12.48 -8.13 11.20
CA ALA A 187 12.38 -9.54 10.85
C ALA A 187 11.16 -9.86 9.96
N LYS A 188 10.05 -9.12 10.10
CA LYS A 188 8.83 -9.33 9.32
C LYS A 188 9.07 -8.91 7.87
N LEU A 189 9.66 -7.72 7.67
CA LEU A 189 10.04 -7.21 6.37
C LEU A 189 11.03 -8.15 5.65
N ARG A 190 12.08 -8.62 6.33
CA ARG A 190 13.02 -9.60 5.76
C ARG A 190 12.35 -10.89 5.31
N SER A 191 11.45 -11.41 6.14
CA SER A 191 10.67 -12.62 5.83
C SER A 191 9.76 -12.41 4.61
N ILE A 192 9.08 -11.27 4.51
CA ILE A 192 8.27 -10.91 3.34
C ILE A 192 9.15 -10.80 2.09
N LYS A 193 10.25 -10.04 2.17
CA LYS A 193 11.21 -9.87 1.07
C LYS A 193 11.70 -11.21 0.53
N GLY A 194 12.17 -12.10 1.40
CA GLY A 194 12.67 -13.41 0.99
C GLY A 194 11.64 -14.24 0.21
N ARG A 195 10.38 -14.23 0.65
CA ARG A 195 9.29 -14.93 -0.04
C ARG A 195 8.93 -14.29 -1.38
N LEU A 196 8.91 -12.95 -1.45
CA LEU A 196 8.66 -12.24 -2.70
C LEU A 196 9.74 -12.53 -3.74
N LEU A 197 11.02 -12.46 -3.35
CA LEU A 197 12.13 -12.78 -4.24
C LEU A 197 12.06 -14.22 -4.77
N MET A 198 11.78 -15.18 -3.89
CA MET A 198 11.59 -16.59 -4.29
C MET A 198 10.42 -16.76 -5.27
N ALA A 199 9.32 -16.04 -5.07
CA ALA A 199 8.15 -16.12 -5.94
C ALA A 199 8.39 -15.48 -7.32
N MET A 200 9.22 -14.43 -7.42
CA MET A 200 9.57 -13.78 -8.69
C MET A 200 10.59 -14.59 -9.52
N SER A 201 11.29 -15.54 -8.91
CA SER A 201 12.27 -16.41 -9.58
C SER A 201 11.66 -17.69 -10.21
N LYS A 202 10.34 -17.89 -10.07
CA LYS A 202 9.60 -19.02 -10.64
C LYS A 202 8.95 -18.63 -11.97
#